data_AF-A0A737HA56-F1
#
_entry.id   AF-A0A737HA56-F1
#
_cell.length_a   1.000
_cell.length_b   1.000
_cell.length_c   1.000
_cell.angle_alpha   90.00
_cell.angle_beta   90.00
_cell.angle_gamma   90.00
#
_symmetry.space_group_name_H-M   'P 1'
#
loop_
_entity.id
_entity.type
_entity.pdbx_description
1 polymer ?
#
loop_
_entity_poly.entity_id
_entity_poly.type
_entity_poly.pdbx_seq_one_letter_code
_entity_poly.pdbx_strand_id
1 'polypeptide(L)'
;GKTGQEALKSLLDDETFTQDIKRKRELMTFLQGNKASTTADDLARTVMIAPGSQKPDAAFWAFVKEQDYSADSCLEPDACVLVNQDLNGDGQPEQVLYNFIVAESQVFDLKDRKWTQIAFVKLPDGFSKTQLLRAIAGHRLDSAPKAWRDIIVDGKRLDVNYYNE
;
A
#
# COMPACT_ATOMS: atom_id res chain seq x y z
N GLY A 1 -7.71 7.84 30.55
CA GLY A 1 -7.61 8.58 31.82
C GLY A 1 -6.39 9.48 31.80
N LYS A 2 -6.33 10.51 32.66
CA LYS A 2 -5.28 11.55 32.66
C LYS A 2 -3.85 10.99 32.64
N THR A 3 -3.57 9.99 33.47
CA THR A 3 -2.27 9.30 33.56
C THR A 3 -1.87 8.58 32.27
N GLY A 4 -2.82 7.99 31.55
CA GLY A 4 -2.56 7.33 30.26
C GLY A 4 -2.24 8.34 29.14
N GLN A 5 -2.87 9.51 29.15
CA GLN A 5 -2.55 10.57 28.20
C GLN A 5 -1.16 11.19 28.45
N GLU A 6 -0.76 11.33 29.71
CA GLU A 6 0.58 11.81 30.08
C GLU A 6 1.66 10.80 29.66
N ALA A 7 1.42 9.50 29.85
CA ALA A 7 2.32 8.44 29.37
C ALA A 7 2.45 8.41 27.83
N LEU A 8 1.36 8.60 27.08
CA LEU A 8 1.44 8.72 25.62
C LEU A 8 2.21 9.99 25.21
N LYS A 9 2.04 11.11 25.93
CA LYS A 9 2.81 12.33 25.63
C LYS A 9 4.31 12.14 25.91
N SER A 10 4.70 11.44 26.98
CA SER A 10 6.12 11.18 27.25
C SER A 10 6.80 10.32 26.17
N LEU A 11 6.05 9.44 25.49
CA LEU A 11 6.58 8.68 24.36
C LEU A 11 6.84 9.55 23.11
N LEU A 12 6.24 10.74 23.03
CA LEU A 12 6.48 11.68 21.92
C LEU A 12 7.86 12.32 22.01
N ASP A 13 8.36 12.49 23.23
CA ASP A 13 9.67 13.07 23.53
C ASP A 13 10.80 12.02 23.57
N ASP A 14 10.47 10.74 23.42
CA ASP A 14 11.43 9.63 23.37
C ASP A 14 11.92 9.42 21.91
N GLU A 15 13.14 9.86 21.63
CA GLU A 15 13.76 9.72 20.30
C GLU A 15 13.90 8.26 19.87
N THR A 16 14.26 7.36 20.78
CA THR A 16 14.38 5.92 20.47
C THR A 16 13.03 5.29 20.12
N PHE A 17 11.94 5.78 20.70
CA PHE A 17 10.59 5.35 20.38
C PHE A 17 10.10 5.93 19.05
N THR A 18 10.38 7.21 18.79
CA THR A 18 9.85 7.96 17.63
C THR A 18 10.67 7.80 16.35
N GLN A 19 11.86 7.20 16.41
CA GLN A 19 12.63 6.80 15.23
C GLN A 19 11.92 5.75 14.37
N ASP A 20 11.09 4.89 14.98
CA ASP A 20 10.24 3.95 14.26
C ASP A 20 8.97 4.68 13.78
N ILE A 21 8.84 4.82 12.46
CA ILE A 21 7.73 5.54 11.81
C ILE A 21 6.37 4.93 12.18
N LYS A 22 6.30 3.60 12.30
CA LYS A 22 5.07 2.88 12.65
C LYS A 22 4.67 3.20 14.09
N ARG A 23 5.61 3.11 15.04
CA ARG A 23 5.36 3.41 16.46
C ARG A 23 4.98 4.87 16.68
N LYS A 24 5.70 5.80 16.03
CA LYS A 24 5.39 7.23 16.09
C LYS A 24 3.97 7.52 15.61
N ARG A 25 3.55 6.86 14.54
CA ARG A 25 2.21 7.04 13.98
C ARG A 25 1.12 6.47 14.88
N GLU A 26 1.29 5.24 15.37
CA GLU A 26 0.36 4.63 16.35
C GLU A 26 0.18 5.53 17.58
N LEU A 27 1.28 6.09 18.08
CA LEU A 27 1.27 7.04 19.18
C LEU A 27 0.45 8.30 18.85
N MET A 28 0.66 8.87 17.67
CA MET A 28 -0.10 10.04 17.21
C MET A 28 -1.59 9.73 17.06
N THR A 29 -1.96 8.52 16.62
CA THR A 29 -3.37 8.06 16.58
C THR A 29 -3.97 8.02 17.98
N PHE A 30 -3.29 7.43 18.96
CA PHE A 30 -3.76 7.38 20.35
C PHE A 30 -3.87 8.78 20.98
N LEU A 31 -2.94 9.68 20.66
CA LEU A 31 -2.93 11.06 21.16
C LEU A 31 -4.01 11.93 20.54
N GLN A 32 -4.37 11.73 19.27
CA GLN A 32 -5.39 12.51 18.57
C GLN A 32 -6.82 12.16 19.02
N GLY A 33 -7.04 10.99 19.63
CA GLY A 33 -8.38 10.54 20.05
C GLY A 33 -9.31 10.31 18.85
N ASN A 34 -10.63 10.28 19.10
CA ASN A 34 -11.65 10.11 18.06
C ASN A 34 -11.66 11.29 17.08
N LYS A 35 -10.80 11.25 16.07
CA LYS A 35 -10.98 12.01 14.82
C LYS A 35 -12.23 11.49 14.10
N ALA A 36 -12.87 12.37 13.31
CA ALA A 36 -13.90 11.93 12.38
C ALA A 36 -13.36 10.78 11.52
N SER A 37 -14.16 9.72 11.37
CA SER A 37 -13.77 8.56 10.58
C SER A 37 -13.44 9.01 9.16
N THR A 38 -12.25 8.65 8.69
CA THR A 38 -11.80 8.95 7.33
C THR A 38 -12.62 8.14 6.33
N THR A 39 -12.82 8.70 5.13
CA THR A 39 -13.70 8.10 4.11
C THR A 39 -12.91 7.58 2.91
N ALA A 40 -13.52 6.68 2.14
CA ALA A 40 -13.00 6.25 0.84
C ALA A 40 -12.76 7.45 -0.10
N ASP A 41 -13.63 8.46 -0.03
CA ASP A 41 -13.50 9.68 -0.82
C ASP A 41 -12.27 10.52 -0.43
N ASP A 42 -11.84 10.46 0.84
CA ASP A 42 -10.61 11.11 1.28
C ASP A 42 -9.39 10.44 0.65
N LEU A 43 -9.39 9.11 0.54
CA LEU A 43 -8.34 8.37 -0.17
C LEU A 43 -8.30 8.76 -1.65
N ALA A 44 -9.46 8.76 -2.31
CA ALA A 44 -9.57 9.10 -3.73
C ALA A 44 -9.07 10.52 -4.05
N ARG A 45 -9.14 11.45 -3.09
CA ARG A 45 -8.63 12.82 -3.21
C ARG A 45 -7.14 12.95 -2.87
N THR A 46 -6.65 12.15 -1.93
CA THR A 46 -5.31 12.31 -1.37
C THR A 46 -4.26 11.47 -2.09
N VAL A 47 -4.63 10.25 -2.50
CA VAL A 47 -3.70 9.33 -3.19
C VAL A 47 -3.36 9.88 -4.55
N MET A 48 -2.05 10.00 -4.81
CA MET A 48 -1.56 10.39 -6.13
C MET A 48 -1.76 9.25 -7.11
N ILE A 49 -2.48 9.49 -8.20
CA ILE A 49 -2.55 8.55 -9.32
C ILE A 49 -1.38 8.88 -10.25
N ALA A 50 -0.51 7.91 -10.51
CA ALA A 50 0.66 8.13 -11.36
C ALA A 50 0.25 8.44 -12.82
N PRO A 51 1.05 9.24 -13.56
CA PRO A 51 0.81 9.48 -14.97
C PRO A 51 0.75 8.18 -15.77
N GLY A 52 -0.25 8.05 -16.66
CA GLY A 52 -0.48 6.84 -17.45
C GLY A 52 -1.33 5.78 -16.76
N SER A 53 -1.59 5.91 -15.45
CA SER A 53 -2.50 5.02 -14.73
C SER A 53 -3.97 5.38 -14.96
N GLN A 54 -4.82 4.37 -14.90
CA GLN A 54 -6.26 4.55 -14.96
C GLN A 54 -6.77 5.00 -13.59
N LYS A 55 -7.73 5.93 -13.59
CA LYS A 55 -8.40 6.35 -12.37
C LYS A 55 -9.37 5.24 -11.89
N PRO A 56 -9.23 4.73 -10.66
CA PRO A 56 -10.15 3.72 -10.13
C PRO A 56 -11.55 4.28 -9.88
N ASP A 57 -12.52 3.37 -9.80
CA ASP A 57 -13.89 3.68 -9.44
C ASP A 57 -14.09 3.85 -7.93
N ALA A 58 -15.29 4.25 -7.51
CA ALA A 58 -15.61 4.42 -6.09
C ALA A 58 -15.58 3.09 -5.32
N ALA A 59 -15.88 1.97 -5.98
CA ALA A 59 -15.87 0.65 -5.36
C ALA A 59 -14.45 0.23 -4.97
N PHE A 60 -13.44 0.61 -5.76
CA PHE A 60 -12.03 0.42 -5.42
C PHE A 60 -11.68 1.13 -4.12
N TRP A 61 -11.99 2.43 -4.02
CA TRP A 61 -11.64 3.23 -2.84
C TRP A 61 -12.37 2.76 -1.59
N ALA A 62 -13.63 2.32 -1.72
CA ALA A 62 -14.36 1.68 -0.64
C ALA A 62 -13.64 0.41 -0.17
N PHE A 63 -13.24 -0.45 -1.09
CA PHE A 63 -12.49 -1.67 -0.78
C PHE A 63 -11.14 -1.40 -0.11
N VAL A 64 -10.38 -0.41 -0.60
CA VAL A 64 -9.11 0.00 0.02
C VAL A 64 -9.35 0.51 1.44
N LYS A 65 -10.40 1.31 1.67
CA LYS A 65 -10.71 1.83 3.01
C LYS A 65 -10.99 0.72 4.03
N GLU A 66 -11.58 -0.40 3.60
CA GLU A 66 -11.83 -1.58 4.45
C GLU A 66 -10.53 -2.28 4.90
N GLN A 67 -9.39 -2.02 4.25
CA GLN A 67 -8.07 -2.53 4.69
C GLN A 67 -7.44 -1.70 5.84
N ASP A 68 -8.21 -0.77 6.41
CA ASP A 68 -7.99 0.12 7.56
C ASP A 68 -6.55 0.58 7.82
N TYR A 69 -5.71 -0.26 8.43
CA TYR A 69 -4.39 0.13 8.94
C TYR A 69 -3.45 0.66 7.82
N SER A 70 -3.49 0.03 6.65
CA SER A 70 -2.71 0.44 5.47
C SER A 70 -3.35 1.64 4.75
N ALA A 71 -4.68 1.75 4.81
CA ALA A 71 -5.43 2.78 4.09
C ALA A 71 -5.28 4.15 4.73
N ASP A 72 -5.43 4.25 6.05
CA ASP A 72 -5.26 5.53 6.75
C ASP A 72 -3.85 6.08 6.53
N SER A 73 -2.86 5.17 6.45
CA SER A 73 -1.62 5.27 5.67
C SER A 73 -1.48 6.48 4.77
N CYS A 74 -2.28 6.36 3.71
CA CYS A 74 -2.28 7.11 2.48
C CYS A 74 -3.06 8.42 2.54
N LEU A 75 -3.66 8.74 3.68
CA LEU A 75 -4.29 10.03 3.93
C LEU A 75 -3.28 11.09 4.37
N GLU A 76 -2.05 10.69 4.67
CA GLU A 76 -0.96 11.65 4.78
C GLU A 76 -0.62 12.21 3.38
N PRO A 77 -0.42 13.53 3.24
CA PRO A 77 -0.03 14.13 1.97
C PRO A 77 1.23 13.47 1.42
N ASP A 78 1.23 13.19 0.11
CA ASP A 78 2.34 12.57 -0.61
C ASP A 78 2.73 11.15 -0.17
N ALA A 79 2.00 10.53 0.75
CA ALA A 79 2.34 9.23 1.33
C ALA A 79 2.21 8.05 0.36
N CYS A 80 1.26 8.13 -0.57
CA CYS A 80 0.94 7.01 -1.46
C CYS A 80 0.84 7.40 -2.93
N VAL A 81 1.24 6.46 -3.79
CA VAL A 81 1.11 6.55 -5.24
C VAL A 81 0.42 5.29 -5.74
N LEU A 82 -0.64 5.45 -6.53
CA LEU A 82 -1.33 4.38 -7.22
C LEU A 82 -0.83 4.25 -8.67
N VAL A 83 -0.47 3.03 -9.06
CA VAL A 83 0.09 2.74 -10.38
C VAL A 83 -0.63 1.54 -11.01
N ASN A 84 -1.05 1.67 -12.27
CA ASN A 84 -1.48 0.53 -13.07
C ASN A 84 -0.25 -0.22 -13.58
N GLN A 85 -0.16 -1.53 -13.30
CA GLN A 85 0.91 -2.38 -13.79
C GLN A 85 0.33 -3.72 -14.22
N ASP A 86 0.68 -4.16 -15.42
CA ASP A 86 0.39 -5.53 -15.86
C ASP A 86 1.43 -6.47 -15.26
N LEU A 87 1.11 -7.02 -14.09
CA LEU A 87 2.04 -7.85 -13.31
C LEU A 87 2.07 -9.29 -13.79
N ASN A 88 1.07 -9.70 -14.58
CA ASN A 88 0.90 -11.08 -15.03
C ASN A 88 1.07 -11.25 -16.56
N GLY A 89 1.10 -10.15 -17.33
CA GLY A 89 1.30 -10.10 -18.77
C GLY A 89 0.05 -10.37 -19.62
N ASP A 90 -1.16 -10.26 -19.06
CA ASP A 90 -2.43 -10.53 -19.75
C ASP A 90 -3.05 -9.30 -20.45
N GLY A 91 -2.41 -8.13 -20.31
CA GLY A 91 -2.87 -6.86 -20.85
C GLY A 91 -3.94 -6.16 -20.01
N GLN A 92 -4.32 -6.72 -18.85
CA GLN A 92 -5.22 -6.11 -17.88
C GLN A 92 -4.42 -5.69 -16.64
N PRO A 93 -4.03 -4.40 -16.55
CA PRO A 93 -3.15 -3.97 -15.47
C PRO A 93 -3.85 -3.99 -14.11
N GLU A 94 -3.19 -4.60 -13.13
CA GLU A 94 -3.55 -4.51 -11.72
C GLU A 94 -3.28 -3.12 -11.13
N GLN A 95 -3.98 -2.81 -10.04
CA GLN A 95 -3.82 -1.57 -9.29
C GLN A 95 -2.80 -1.78 -8.16
N VAL A 96 -1.63 -1.14 -8.27
CA VAL A 96 -0.56 -1.24 -7.26
C VAL A 96 -0.50 0.05 -6.45
N LEU A 97 -0.88 -0.03 -5.17
CA LEU A 97 -0.80 1.07 -4.21
C LEU A 97 0.53 1.02 -3.48
N TYR A 98 1.44 1.93 -3.80
CA TYR A 98 2.70 2.11 -3.08
C TYR A 98 2.48 3.01 -1.89
N ASN A 99 2.81 2.52 -0.69
CA ASN A 99 2.73 3.24 0.56
C ASN A 99 4.13 3.43 1.15
N PHE A 100 4.62 4.67 1.07
CA PHE A 100 5.98 5.01 1.49
C PHE A 100 6.11 5.24 3.00
N ILE A 101 4.99 5.35 3.73
CA ILE A 101 5.00 5.55 5.19
C ILE A 101 5.29 4.23 5.93
N VAL A 102 4.67 3.14 5.47
CA VAL A 102 4.86 1.80 6.05
C VAL A 102 5.79 0.93 5.20
N ALA A 103 6.40 1.50 4.15
CA ALA A 103 7.35 0.85 3.25
C ALA A 103 6.81 -0.45 2.63
N GLU A 104 5.60 -0.39 2.07
CA GLU A 104 4.94 -1.53 1.45
C GLU A 104 4.18 -1.14 0.18
N SER A 105 3.85 -2.12 -0.65
CA SER A 105 2.83 -1.98 -1.68
C SER A 105 1.78 -3.08 -1.61
N GLN A 106 0.55 -2.71 -1.92
CA GLN A 106 -0.59 -3.62 -2.03
C GLN A 106 -0.99 -3.73 -3.50
N VAL A 107 -1.30 -4.94 -3.93
CA VAL A 107 -1.73 -5.22 -5.30
C VAL A 107 -3.20 -5.62 -5.28
N PHE A 108 -3.99 -4.93 -6.08
CA PHE A 108 -5.42 -5.13 -6.20
C PHE A 108 -5.79 -5.51 -7.63
N ASP A 109 -6.73 -6.44 -7.73
CA ASP A 109 -7.28 -6.89 -9.00
C ASP A 109 -8.81 -6.87 -8.96
N LEU A 110 -9.43 -6.69 -10.12
CA LEU A 110 -10.87 -6.67 -10.30
C LEU A 110 -11.31 -8.00 -10.93
N LYS A 111 -11.61 -8.99 -10.08
CA LYS A 111 -12.11 -10.31 -10.51
C LYS A 111 -13.61 -10.39 -10.35
N ASP A 112 -14.32 -10.84 -11.38
CA ASP A 112 -15.79 -11.00 -11.37
C ASP A 112 -16.52 -9.73 -10.88
N ARG A 113 -16.02 -8.55 -11.28
CA ARG A 113 -16.52 -7.22 -10.87
C ARG A 113 -16.42 -6.94 -9.37
N LYS A 114 -15.52 -7.63 -8.66
CA LYS A 114 -15.22 -7.39 -7.25
C LYS A 114 -13.73 -7.13 -7.07
N TRP A 115 -13.42 -6.06 -6.36
CA TRP A 115 -12.05 -5.76 -5.97
C TRP A 115 -11.57 -6.78 -4.93
N THR A 116 -10.33 -7.21 -5.10
CA THR A 116 -9.64 -8.10 -4.16
C THR A 116 -8.19 -7.66 -4.02
N GLN A 117 -7.64 -7.74 -2.81
CA GLN A 117 -6.20 -7.63 -2.60
C GLN A 117 -5.58 -9.00 -2.87
N ILE A 118 -4.74 -9.09 -3.90
CA ILE A 118 -4.17 -10.35 -4.36
C ILE A 118 -2.70 -10.54 -3.95
N ALA A 119 -2.01 -9.46 -3.62
CA ALA A 119 -0.63 -9.53 -3.15
C ALA A 119 -0.25 -8.34 -2.27
N PHE A 120 0.88 -8.52 -1.60
CA PHE A 120 1.56 -7.55 -0.77
C PHE A 120 3.05 -7.65 -1.05
N VAL A 121 3.75 -6.51 -1.11
CA VAL A 121 5.19 -6.45 -1.32
C VAL A 121 5.81 -5.49 -0.31
N LYS A 122 6.86 -5.93 0.40
CA LYS A 122 7.66 -5.00 1.19
C LYS A 122 8.56 -4.19 0.25
N LEU A 123 8.58 -2.87 0.42
CA LEU A 123 9.48 -2.02 -0.35
C LEU A 123 10.92 -2.17 0.18
N PRO A 124 11.93 -2.18 -0.70
CA PRO A 124 13.32 -2.19 -0.28
C PRO A 124 13.69 -0.97 0.57
N ASP A 125 14.67 -1.12 1.46
CA ASP A 125 15.17 -0.01 2.27
C ASP A 125 15.69 1.12 1.37
N GLY A 126 15.27 2.35 1.65
CA GLY A 126 15.62 3.52 0.87
C GLY A 126 14.86 3.68 -0.46
N PHE A 127 13.92 2.78 -0.78
CA PHE A 127 13.01 2.96 -1.92
C PHE A 127 12.04 4.13 -1.66
N SER A 128 12.01 5.09 -2.58
CA SER A 128 11.31 6.37 -2.41
C SER A 128 10.32 6.66 -3.53
N LYS A 129 9.33 7.51 -3.22
CA LYS A 129 8.38 8.07 -4.20
C LYS A 129 9.09 8.67 -5.41
N THR A 130 10.15 9.43 -5.19
CA THR A 130 10.92 10.07 -6.27
C THR A 130 11.57 9.06 -7.20
N GLN A 131 12.09 7.95 -6.67
CA GLN A 131 12.64 6.87 -7.50
C GLN A 131 11.55 6.20 -8.34
N LEU A 132 10.39 5.88 -7.75
CA LEU A 132 9.23 5.33 -8.47
C LEU A 132 8.78 6.25 -9.61
N LEU A 133 8.54 7.53 -9.31
CA LEU A 133 8.07 8.49 -10.32
C LEU A 133 9.09 8.71 -11.44
N ARG A 134 10.40 8.67 -11.13
CA ARG A 134 11.46 8.73 -12.15
C ARG A 134 11.51 7.47 -13.02
N ALA A 135 11.19 6.30 -12.46
CA ALA A 135 11.08 5.06 -13.24
C ALA A 135 9.88 5.13 -14.19
N ILE A 136 8.72 5.59 -13.71
CA ILE A 136 7.50 5.78 -14.52
C ILE A 136 7.76 6.76 -15.67
N ALA A 137 8.26 7.97 -15.36
CA ALA A 137 8.52 8.98 -16.37
C ALA A 137 9.58 8.56 -17.40
N GLY A 138 10.51 7.69 -17.00
CA GLY A 138 11.53 7.14 -17.89
C GLY A 138 11.13 5.85 -18.61
N HIS A 139 9.91 5.35 -18.46
CA HIS A 139 9.47 4.04 -18.96
C HIS A 139 10.38 2.88 -18.53
N ARG A 140 10.84 2.91 -17.26
CA ARG A 140 11.72 1.91 -16.63
C ARG A 140 11.06 1.18 -15.46
N LEU A 141 9.75 1.30 -15.34
CA LEU A 141 8.96 0.50 -14.40
C LEU A 141 8.36 -0.66 -15.18
N ASP A 142 8.68 -1.88 -14.74
CA ASP A 142 8.33 -3.11 -15.45
C ASP A 142 8.01 -4.22 -14.43
N SER A 143 7.36 -5.28 -14.90
CA SER A 143 7.13 -6.51 -14.13
C SER A 143 8.16 -7.57 -14.53
N ALA A 144 8.53 -8.42 -13.57
CA ALA A 144 9.42 -9.55 -13.82
C ALA A 144 8.65 -10.86 -13.58
N PRO A 145 8.78 -11.87 -14.47
CA PRO A 145 8.15 -13.16 -14.24
C PRO A 145 8.73 -13.80 -12.98
N LYS A 146 7.90 -14.57 -12.25
CA LYS A 146 8.37 -15.38 -11.12
C LYS A 146 9.50 -16.31 -11.57
N ALA A 147 10.55 -16.41 -10.77
CA ALA A 147 11.70 -17.27 -11.05
C ALA A 147 11.32 -18.76 -11.06
N TRP A 148 10.47 -19.17 -10.11
CA TRP A 148 9.94 -20.52 -10.02
C TRP A 148 8.55 -20.60 -10.65
N ARG A 149 8.35 -21.61 -11.49
CA ARG A 149 7.07 -21.90 -12.14
C ARG A 149 6.23 -22.84 -11.30
N ASP A 150 4.92 -22.75 -11.47
CA ASP A 150 3.98 -23.71 -10.90
C ASP A 150 4.12 -25.09 -11.53
N ILE A 151 3.73 -26.12 -10.77
CA ILE A 151 3.81 -27.51 -11.22
C ILE A 151 2.47 -27.90 -11.85
N ILE A 152 2.50 -28.64 -12.96
CA ILE A 152 1.30 -29.22 -13.59
C ILE A 152 1.32 -30.74 -13.41
N VAL A 153 0.26 -31.31 -12.84
CA VAL A 153 0.05 -32.76 -12.71
C VAL A 153 -1.31 -33.11 -13.32
N ASP A 154 -1.33 -33.91 -14.39
CA ASP A 154 -2.55 -34.30 -15.12
C ASP A 154 -3.46 -33.10 -15.48
N GLY A 155 -2.86 -32.00 -15.92
CA GLY A 155 -3.58 -30.77 -16.26
C GLY A 155 -4.03 -29.92 -15.07
N LYS A 156 -3.84 -30.39 -13.83
CA LYS A 156 -4.10 -29.62 -12.61
C LYS A 156 -2.86 -28.80 -12.22
N ARG A 157 -3.05 -27.50 -12.04
CA ARG A 157 -2.01 -26.58 -11.53
C ARG A 157 -1.86 -26.73 -10.02
N LEU A 158 -0.62 -26.84 -9.56
CA LEU A 158 -0.20 -26.79 -8.17
C LEU A 158 0.63 -25.51 -7.98
N ASP A 159 0.07 -24.55 -7.24
CA ASP A 159 0.71 -23.25 -7.04
C ASP A 159 1.97 -23.40 -6.18
N VAL A 160 3.10 -22.95 -6.72
CA VAL A 160 4.38 -22.92 -6.04
C VAL A 160 4.54 -21.56 -5.37
N ASN A 161 4.27 -21.52 -4.08
CA ASN A 161 4.56 -20.38 -3.22
C ASN A 161 5.97 -20.56 -2.63
N TYR A 162 6.85 -19.58 -2.84
CA TYR A 162 8.18 -19.55 -2.23
C TYR A 162 8.24 -18.44 -1.17
N TYR A 163 8.79 -18.75 -0.01
CA TYR A 163 9.07 -17.79 1.05
C TYR A 163 10.38 -17.07 0.70
N ASN A 164 10.38 -15.74 0.80
CA ASN A 164 11.42 -14.79 0.38
C ASN A 164 12.88 -15.31 0.40
N GLU A 165 13.65 -14.93 -0.64
CA GLU A 165 15.11 -14.79 -0.59
C GLU A 165 15.50 -13.44 0.03
#